data_AF-A0A1G0QRZ2-F1
#
_entry.id   AF-A0A1G0QRZ2-F1
#
_cell.length_a   1.000
_cell.length_b   1.000
_cell.length_c   1.000
_cell.angle_alpha   90.00
_cell.angle_beta   90.00
_cell.angle_gamma   90.00
#
_symmetry.space_group_name_H-M   'P 1'
#
loop_
_entity.id
_entity.type
_entity.pdbx_description
1 polymer ?
#
loop_
_entity_poly.entity_id
_entity_poly.type
_entity_poly.pdbx_seq_one_letter_code
_entity_poly.pdbx_strand_id
1 'polypeptide(L)'
;MHEEVVAVFIPIVATLVIGIILVSYFFFRSRERQLLIEKGMDAQSIKDFFEGKKDPFRLLKIGIITIAFGLGLGFGIMMEVDYSGGYWVPLFLFTVTGIGFVVANIISRKLEKK
;
A
#
# COMPACT_ATOMS: atom_id res chain seq x y z
N MET A 1 -3.43 7.02 32.22
CA MET A 1 -4.24 5.80 31.96
C MET A 1 -4.75 5.71 30.52
N HIS A 2 -5.29 6.78 29.89
CA HIS A 2 -5.77 6.65 28.50
C HIS A 2 -4.65 6.47 27.45
N GLU A 3 -3.52 7.16 27.59
CA GLU A 3 -2.43 7.10 26.61
C GLU A 3 -1.73 5.72 26.58
N GLU A 4 -1.57 5.08 27.74
CA GLU A 4 -0.94 3.76 27.85
C GLU A 4 -1.77 2.67 27.18
N VAL A 5 -3.11 2.76 27.29
CA VAL A 5 -4.01 1.84 26.60
C VAL A 5 -3.91 2.03 25.09
N VAL A 6 -3.90 3.28 24.61
CA VAL A 6 -3.76 3.58 23.17
C VAL A 6 -2.43 3.06 22.62
N ALA A 7 -1.33 3.23 23.36
CA ALA A 7 0.00 2.78 22.93
C ALA A 7 0.08 1.25 22.72
N VAL A 8 -0.62 0.45 23.53
CA VAL A 8 -0.66 -1.01 23.41
C VAL A 8 -1.62 -1.47 22.31
N PHE A 9 -2.72 -0.74 22.09
CA PHE A 9 -3.70 -1.10 21.07
C PHE A 9 -3.18 -0.93 19.64
N ILE A 10 -2.34 0.08 19.37
CA ILE A 10 -1.78 0.35 18.04
C ILE A 10 -1.06 -0.89 17.43
N PRO A 11 -0.06 -1.51 18.09
CA PRO A 11 0.64 -2.66 17.52
C PRO A 11 -0.25 -3.91 17.41
N ILE A 12 -1.21 -4.10 18.33
CA ILE A 12 -2.15 -5.23 18.29
C ILE A 12 -3.05 -5.13 17.05
N VAL A 13 -3.66 -3.95 16.85
CA VAL A 13 -4.54 -3.71 15.70
C VAL A 13 -3.74 -3.80 14.39
N ALA A 14 -2.53 -3.23 14.34
CA ALA A 14 -1.66 -3.33 13.16
C ALA A 14 -1.34 -4.79 12.81
N THR A 15 -0.99 -5.61 13.80
CA THR A 15 -0.68 -7.03 13.60
C THR A 15 -1.90 -7.82 13.09
N LEU A 16 -3.09 -7.58 13.67
CA LEU A 16 -4.33 -8.21 13.22
C LEU A 16 -4.67 -7.84 11.79
N VAL A 17 -4.60 -6.55 11.44
CA VAL A 17 -4.92 -6.07 10.08
C VAL A 17 -3.94 -6.67 9.06
N ILE A 18 -2.64 -6.65 9.34
CA ILE A 18 -1.62 -7.25 8.46
C ILE A 18 -1.87 -8.76 8.33
N GLY A 19 -2.17 -9.45 9.43
CA GLY A 19 -2.48 -10.88 9.44
C GLY A 19 -3.68 -11.21 8.55
N ILE A 20 -4.79 -10.47 8.67
CA ILE A 20 -5.99 -10.67 7.86
C ILE A 20 -5.71 -10.41 6.38
N ILE A 21 -4.96 -9.35 6.04
CA ILE A 21 -4.60 -9.04 4.65
C ILE A 21 -3.74 -10.17 4.06
N LEU A 22 -2.75 -10.66 4.80
CA LEU A 22 -1.88 -11.76 4.35
C LEU A 22 -2.68 -13.05 4.14
N VAL A 23 -3.48 -13.45 5.14
CA VAL A 23 -4.31 -14.65 5.04
C VAL A 23 -5.27 -14.55 3.87
N SER A 24 -5.93 -13.41 3.70
CA SER A 24 -6.83 -13.16 2.57
C SER A 24 -6.08 -13.26 1.24
N TYR A 25 -4.93 -12.61 1.12
CA TYR A 25 -4.10 -12.65 -0.08
C TYR A 25 -3.68 -14.09 -0.44
N PHE A 26 -3.23 -14.87 0.53
CA PHE A 26 -2.86 -16.27 0.30
C PHE A 26 -4.07 -17.15 -0.05
N PHE A 27 -5.20 -16.96 0.63
CA PHE A 27 -6.43 -17.71 0.41
C PHE A 27 -7.03 -17.44 -0.97
N PHE A 28 -7.10 -16.19 -1.40
CA PHE A 28 -7.59 -15.84 -2.74
C PHE A 28 -6.65 -16.38 -3.82
N ARG A 29 -5.33 -16.24 -3.64
CA ARG A 29 -4.35 -16.73 -4.63
C ARG A 29 -4.35 -18.25 -4.76
N SER A 30 -4.63 -19.00 -3.69
CA SER A 30 -4.75 -20.46 -3.75
C SER A 30 -6.06 -20.88 -4.45
N ARG A 31 -7.20 -20.24 -4.13
CA ARG A 31 -8.48 -20.52 -4.79
C ARG A 31 -8.48 -20.18 -6.27
N GLU A 32 -7.89 -19.06 -6.66
CA GLU A 32 -7.79 -18.67 -8.08
C GLU A 32 -7.08 -19.74 -8.91
N ARG A 33 -6.00 -20.32 -8.39
CA ARG A 33 -5.27 -21.40 -9.06
C ARG A 33 -6.06 -22.69 -9.15
N GLN A 34 -6.77 -23.07 -8.08
CA GLN A 34 -7.61 -24.27 -8.06
C GLN A 34 -8.76 -24.18 -9.08
N LEU A 35 -9.44 -23.02 -9.14
CA LEU A 35 -10.52 -22.77 -10.10
C LEU A 35 -10.06 -22.85 -11.56
N LEU A 36 -8.82 -22.42 -11.88
CA LEU A 36 -8.28 -22.51 -13.24
C LEU A 36 -7.97 -23.96 -13.64
N ILE A 37 -7.51 -24.77 -12.69
CA ILE A 37 -7.27 -26.21 -12.90
C ILE A 37 -8.60 -26.96 -13.08
N GLU A 38 -9.60 -26.68 -12.25
CA GLU A 38 -10.95 -27.28 -12.36
C GLU A 38 -11.65 -26.94 -13.69
N LYS A 39 -11.33 -25.78 -14.28
CA LYS A 39 -11.82 -25.38 -15.61
C LYS A 39 -11.03 -25.98 -16.78
N GLY A 40 -10.07 -26.88 -16.52
CA GLY A 40 -9.34 -27.61 -17.55
C GLY A 40 -8.26 -26.81 -18.26
N MET A 41 -7.77 -25.72 -17.65
CA MET A 41 -6.65 -24.95 -18.21
C MET A 41 -5.33 -25.70 -17.94
N ASP A 42 -4.52 -25.87 -18.99
CA ASP A 42 -3.24 -26.57 -18.88
C ASP A 42 -2.30 -25.85 -17.90
N ALA A 43 -1.59 -26.60 -17.06
CA ALA A 43 -0.75 -26.05 -16.00
C ALA A 43 0.36 -25.12 -16.55
N GLN A 44 0.76 -25.35 -17.80
CA GLN A 44 1.75 -24.54 -18.50
C GLN A 44 1.19 -23.17 -18.92
N SER A 45 -0.05 -23.12 -19.42
CA SER A 45 -0.73 -21.86 -19.76
C SER A 45 -1.12 -21.04 -18.52
N ILE A 46 -1.37 -21.68 -17.38
CA ILE A 46 -1.51 -20.98 -16.09
C ILE A 46 -0.20 -20.30 -15.69
N LYS A 47 0.95 -20.97 -15.82
CA LYS A 47 2.26 -20.35 -15.52
C LYS A 47 2.51 -19.13 -16.40
N ASP A 48 2.29 -19.27 -17.71
CA ASP A 48 2.52 -18.19 -18.67
C ASP A 48 1.61 -16.97 -18.40
N PHE A 49 0.35 -17.20 -17.99
CA PHE A 49 -0.58 -16.12 -17.63
C PHE A 49 -0.13 -15.33 -16.40
N PHE A 50 0.49 -15.98 -15.42
CA PHE A 50 0.96 -15.33 -14.19
C PHE A 50 2.36 -14.69 -14.34
N GLU A 51 3.21 -15.17 -15.26
CA GLU A 51 4.56 -14.65 -15.47
C GLU A 51 4.60 -13.33 -16.27
N GLY A 52 3.62 -13.10 -17.17
CA GLY A 52 3.61 -11.95 -18.07
C GLY A 52 3.27 -10.57 -17.45
N LYS A 53 2.82 -10.49 -16.20
CA LYS A 53 2.29 -9.25 -15.59
C LYS A 53 3.24 -8.58 -14.58
N LYS A 54 4.53 -8.47 -14.89
CA LYS A 54 5.44 -7.67 -14.07
C LYS A 54 5.36 -6.21 -14.54
N ASP A 55 4.63 -5.39 -13.78
CA ASP A 55 4.59 -3.94 -13.99
C ASP A 55 6.01 -3.35 -13.83
N PRO A 56 6.64 -2.88 -14.92
CA PRO A 56 8.04 -2.44 -14.90
C PRO A 56 8.24 -1.17 -14.05
N PHE A 57 7.17 -0.40 -13.82
CA PHE A 57 7.21 0.85 -13.07
C PHE A 57 6.84 0.70 -11.59
N ARG A 58 6.71 -0.55 -11.09
CA ARG A 58 6.36 -0.81 -9.69
C ARG A 58 7.35 -0.16 -8.71
N LEU A 59 8.65 -0.20 -9.01
CA LEU A 59 9.69 0.45 -8.19
C LEU A 59 9.55 1.98 -8.19
N LEU A 60 9.23 2.58 -9.35
CA LEU A 60 9.02 4.02 -9.47
C LEU A 60 7.80 4.48 -8.65
N LYS A 61 6.70 3.72 -8.72
CA LYS A 61 5.51 3.99 -7.91
C LYS A 61 5.84 4.01 -6.43
N ILE A 62 6.56 2.98 -5.96
CA ILE A 62 7.00 2.86 -4.56
C ILE A 62 7.88 4.06 -4.19
N GLY A 63 8.85 4.43 -5.02
CA GLY A 63 9.73 5.57 -4.76
C GLY A 63 8.97 6.89 -4.58
N ILE A 64 8.04 7.20 -5.48
CA ILE A 64 7.23 8.43 -5.41
C ILE A 64 6.37 8.45 -4.13
N ILE A 65 5.75 7.32 -3.79
CA ILE A 65 4.91 7.20 -2.58
C ILE A 65 5.77 7.37 -1.32
N THR A 66 6.95 6.75 -1.25
CA THR A 66 7.85 6.87 -0.09
C THR A 66 8.32 8.31 0.12
N ILE A 67 8.65 9.03 -0.95
CA ILE A 67 9.05 10.44 -0.87
C ILE A 67 7.87 11.29 -0.38
N ALA A 68 6.68 11.10 -0.94
CA ALA A 68 5.48 11.82 -0.52
C ALA A 68 5.11 11.54 0.95
N PHE A 69 5.29 10.29 1.40
CA PHE A 69 5.09 9.89 2.79
C PHE A 69 6.09 10.58 3.73
N GLY A 70 7.38 10.61 3.36
CA GLY A 70 8.40 11.31 4.13
C GLY A 70 8.14 12.82 4.23
N LEU A 71 7.70 13.45 3.13
CA LEU A 71 7.32 14.85 3.12
C LEU A 71 6.07 15.11 3.96
N GLY A 72 5.04 14.27 3.85
CA GLY A 72 3.82 14.38 4.65
C GLY A 72 4.09 14.27 6.15
N LEU A 73 4.94 13.33 6.56
CA LEU A 73 5.40 13.23 7.94
C LEU A 73 6.22 14.45 8.38
N GLY A 74 7.20 14.86 7.58
CA GLY A 74 8.08 15.98 7.90
C GLY A 74 7.31 17.29 8.09
N PHE A 75 6.43 17.63 7.14
CA PHE A 75 5.58 18.81 7.24
C PHE A 75 4.55 18.70 8.36
N GLY A 76 3.99 17.52 8.57
CA GLY A 76 3.06 17.25 9.67
C GLY A 76 3.68 17.55 11.04
N ILE A 77 4.89 17.04 11.28
CA ILE A 77 5.62 17.26 12.55
C ILE A 77 6.02 18.73 12.68
N MET A 78 6.53 19.35 11.62
CA MET A 78 6.93 20.76 11.64
C MET A 78 5.76 21.68 12.01
N MET A 79 4.59 21.46 11.41
CA MET A 79 3.39 22.24 11.70
C MET A 79 2.84 21.99 13.10
N GLU A 80 3.00 20.79 13.63
CA GLU A 80 2.55 20.45 14.98
C GLU A 80 3.40 21.09 16.09
N VAL A 81 4.67 21.40 15.80
CA VAL A 81 5.54 22.16 16.71
C VAL A 81 5.07 23.62 16.83
N ASP A 82 4.66 24.24 15.73
CA ASP A 82 4.24 25.65 15.70
C ASP A 82 2.77 25.84 16.11
N TYR A 83 1.91 24.88 15.75
CA TYR A 83 0.48 24.89 16.02
C TYR A 83 0.16 23.63 16.81
N SER A 84 -0.09 23.77 18.12
CA SER A 84 -0.35 22.69 19.09
C SER A 84 -1.69 21.96 18.88
N GLY A 85 -2.03 21.63 17.64
CA GLY A 85 -3.17 20.81 17.26
C GLY A 85 -2.70 19.43 16.87
N GLY A 86 -3.04 18.42 17.65
CA GLY A 86 -2.66 17.00 17.43
C GLY A 86 -3.23 16.34 16.16
N TYR A 87 -3.64 17.13 15.17
CA TYR A 87 -4.26 16.71 13.92
C TYR A 87 -3.40 17.05 12.69
N TRP A 88 -2.33 17.83 12.83
CA TRP A 88 -1.50 18.24 11.70
C TRP A 88 -0.74 17.07 11.11
N VAL A 89 -0.14 16.22 11.95
CA VAL A 89 0.55 15.01 11.49
C VAL A 89 -0.35 14.11 10.64
N PRO A 90 -1.53 13.63 11.12
CA PRO A 90 -2.39 12.79 10.29
C PRO A 90 -2.91 13.52 9.05
N LEU A 91 -3.22 14.81 9.13
CA LEU A 91 -3.71 15.59 7.98
C LEU A 91 -2.69 15.65 6.85
N PHE A 92 -1.46 16.07 7.14
CA PHE A 92 -0.40 16.16 6.13
C PHE A 92 0.03 14.77 5.63
N LEU A 93 0.06 13.77 6.51
CA LEU A 93 0.37 12.39 6.12
C LEU A 93 -0.63 11.87 5.09
N PHE A 94 -1.94 11.99 5.34
CA PHE A 94 -2.94 11.48 4.40
C PHE A 94 -3.03 12.32 3.11
N THR A 95 -2.95 13.65 3.21
CA THR A 95 -3.09 14.53 2.04
C THR A 95 -1.88 14.46 1.12
N VAL A 96 -0.66 14.60 1.64
CA VAL A 96 0.56 14.59 0.83
C VAL A 96 0.84 13.20 0.28
N THR A 97 0.71 12.15 1.10
CA THR A 97 0.87 10.77 0.61
C THR A 97 -0.23 10.43 -0.41
N GLY A 98 -1.47 10.88 -0.19
CA GLY A 98 -2.58 10.72 -1.13
C GLY A 98 -2.30 11.35 -2.50
N ILE A 99 -1.76 12.57 -2.52
CA ILE A 99 -1.29 13.22 -3.76
C ILE A 99 -0.16 12.39 -4.38
N GLY A 100 0.77 11.88 -3.58
CA GLY A 100 1.84 10.98 -4.02
C GLY A 100 1.34 9.74 -4.77
N PHE A 101 0.27 9.10 -4.28
CA PHE A 101 -0.36 7.97 -4.97
C PHE A 101 -0.94 8.37 -6.33
N VAL A 102 -1.64 9.51 -6.40
CA VAL A 102 -2.22 10.01 -7.66
C VAL A 102 -1.12 10.31 -8.67
N VAL A 103 -0.06 11.01 -8.25
CA VAL A 103 1.08 11.37 -9.09
C VAL A 103 1.82 10.11 -9.57
N ALA A 104 2.07 9.14 -8.67
CA ALA A 104 2.70 7.86 -9.02
C ALA A 104 1.92 7.10 -10.11
N ASN A 105 0.59 7.10 -10.03
CA ASN A 105 -0.26 6.45 -11.01
C ASN A 105 -0.28 7.20 -12.35
N ILE A 106 -0.35 8.54 -12.35
CA ILE A 106 -0.33 9.34 -13.58
C ILE A 106 1.01 9.19 -14.30
N ILE A 107 2.13 9.30 -13.58
CA ILE A 107 3.48 9.19 -14.15
C ILE A 107 3.68 7.79 -14.72
N SER A 108 3.34 6.74 -13.96
CA SER A 108 3.49 5.38 -14.45
C SER A 108 2.65 5.11 -15.70
N ARG A 109 1.40 5.58 -15.76
CA ARG A 109 0.55 5.43 -16.95
C ARG A 109 1.09 6.19 -18.15
N LYS A 110 1.72 7.35 -17.92
CA LYS A 110 2.33 8.15 -18.98
C LYS A 110 3.59 7.48 -19.54
N LEU A 111 4.38 6.82 -18.68
CA LEU A 111 5.57 6.08 -19.09
C LEU A 111 5.24 4.73 -19.74
N GLU A 112 4.14 4.09 -19.36
CA GLU A 112 3.67 2.85 -19.99
C GLU A 112 3.10 3.06 -21.40
N LYS A 113 2.55 4.26 -21.67
CA LYS A 113 2.02 4.64 -23.00
C LYS A 113 3.09 5.11 -23.99
N LYS A 114 4.34 5.26 -23.55
CA LYS A 114 5.44 5.79 -24.36
C LYS A 114 6.41 4.68 -24.74
#